data_AF-A0A839JMV1-F1
#
_entry.id   AF-A0A839JMV1-F1
#
_cell.length_a   1.000
_cell.length_b   1.000
_cell.length_c   1.000
_cell.angle_alpha   90.00
_cell.angle_beta   90.00
_cell.angle_gamma   90.00
#
_symmetry.space_group_name_H-M   'P 1'
#
loop_
_entity.id
_entity.type
_entity.pdbx_description
1 polymer ?
#
loop_
_entity_poly.entity_id
_entity_poly.type
_entity_poly.pdbx_seq_one_letter_code
_entity_poly.pdbx_strand_id
1 'polypeptide(L)' 'DANTEQILGASLLCRNSPEVINIIKTVMDNDLPYTVLRDQIFTHPTVSEALNDLFA' A
#
# COMPACT_ATOMS: atom_id res chain seq x y z
N ASP A 1 -5.55 -6.48 8.86
CA ASP A 1 -6.23 -7.32 9.84
C ASP A 1 -5.16 -7.92 10.73
N ALA A 2 -5.36 -7.92 12.05
CA ALA A 2 -4.33 -8.38 12.98
C ALA A 2 -4.13 -9.91 12.96
N ASN A 3 -5.10 -10.68 12.47
CA ASN A 3 -5.06 -12.14 12.42
C ASN A 3 -4.55 -12.66 11.07
N THR A 4 -4.88 -11.98 9.97
CA THR A 4 -4.52 -12.42 8.60
C THR A 4 -3.44 -11.58 7.93
N GLU A 5 -3.03 -10.46 8.54
CA GLU A 5 -2.11 -9.49 7.95
C GLU A 5 -2.60 -8.86 6.63
N GLN A 6 -3.87 -9.03 6.25
CA GLN A 6 -4.41 -8.49 5.01
C GLN A 6 -4.88 -7.04 5.16
N ILE A 7 -4.88 -6.30 4.06
CA ILE A 7 -5.45 -4.95 4.01
C ILE A 7 -6.96 -5.03 3.83
N LEU A 8 -7.72 -4.43 4.76
CA LEU A 8 -9.19 -4.43 4.71
C LEU A 8 -9.75 -3.26 3.88
N GLY A 9 -8.98 -2.18 3.76
CA GLY A 9 -9.33 -0.99 3.01
C GLY A 9 -8.32 0.13 3.24
N ALA A 10 -8.36 1.15 2.39
CA ALA A 10 -7.51 2.33 2.49
C ALA A 10 -8.26 3.58 2.02
N SER A 11 -7.88 4.74 2.55
CA SER A 11 -8.35 6.05 2.10
C SER A 11 -7.16 7.00 2.07
N LEU A 12 -6.80 7.48 0.88
CA LEU A 12 -5.60 8.27 0.65
C LEU A 12 -5.97 9.72 0.31
N LEU A 13 -5.63 10.64 1.20
CA LEU A 13 -5.78 12.08 0.99
C LEU A 13 -4.41 12.69 0.67
N CYS A 14 -3.98 12.55 -0.58
CA CYS A 14 -2.72 13.10 -1.07
C CYS A 14 -2.80 13.38 -2.58
N ARG A 15 -1.81 14.10 -3.11
CA ARG A 15 -1.66 14.28 -4.55
C ARG A 15 -1.36 12.91 -5.19
N ASN A 16 -1.92 12.65 -6.37
CA ASN A 16 -1.77 11.38 -7.09
C ASN A 16 -2.30 10.13 -6.33
N SER A 17 -3.24 10.32 -5.40
CA SER A 17 -3.91 9.19 -4.75
C SER A 17 -4.70 8.27 -5.70
N PRO A 18 -5.31 8.73 -6.82
CA PRO A 18 -5.96 7.86 -7.79
C PRO A 18 -5.02 6.84 -8.44
N GLU A 19 -3.72 7.13 -8.51
CA GLU A 19 -2.72 6.19 -9.02
C GLU A 19 -2.24 5.23 -7.93
N VAL A 20 -1.93 5.75 -6.73
CA VAL A 20 -1.43 4.93 -5.61
C VAL A 20 -2.47 3.92 -5.13
N ILE A 21 -3.77 4.28 -5.15
CA ILE A 21 -4.83 3.38 -4.68
C ILE A 21 -4.91 2.08 -5.50
N ASN A 22 -4.51 2.09 -6.77
CA ASN A 22 -4.48 0.88 -7.62
C ASN A 22 -3.42 -0.13 -7.15
N ILE A 23 -2.32 0.33 -6.56
CA ILE A 23 -1.28 -0.53 -5.97
C ILE A 23 -1.87 -1.27 -4.77
N ILE A 24 -2.52 -0.55 -3.86
CA ILE A 24 -3.19 -1.13 -2.69
C ILE A 24 -4.26 -2.13 -3.14
N LYS A 25 -5.07 -1.75 -4.15
CA LYS A 25 -6.12 -2.61 -4.69
C LYS A 25 -5.56 -3.92 -5.25
N THR A 26 -4.43 -3.88 -5.94
CA THR A 26 -3.76 -5.07 -6.50
C THR A 26 -3.32 -6.04 -5.39
N VAL A 27 -2.77 -5.53 -4.30
CA VAL A 27 -2.36 -6.34 -3.13
C VAL A 27 -3.59 -6.96 -2.45
N MET A 28 -4.67 -6.19 -2.30
CA MET A 28 -5.95 -6.71 -1.77
C MET A 28 -6.56 -7.80 -2.66
N ASP A 29 -6.56 -7.63 -4.00
CA ASP A 29 -7.11 -8.61 -4.94
C ASP A 29 -6.37 -9.95 -4.96
N ASN A 30 -5.10 -9.94 -4.55
CA ASN A 30 -4.27 -11.15 -4.48
C ASN A 30 -4.14 -11.68 -3.04
N ASP A 31 -4.94 -11.17 -2.10
CA ASP A 31 -4.95 -11.61 -0.70
C ASP A 31 -3.56 -11.55 -0.02
N LEU A 32 -2.68 -10.67 -0.51
CA LEU A 32 -1.30 -10.55 -0.05
C LEU A 32 -1.23 -9.79 1.29
N PRO A 33 -0.26 -10.12 2.17
CA PRO A 33 -0.09 -9.42 3.42
C PRO A 33 0.39 -7.98 3.19
N TYR A 34 0.03 -7.07 4.09
CA TYR A 34 0.40 -5.65 4.02
C TYR A 34 1.92 -5.44 3.99
N THR A 35 2.69 -6.39 4.52
CA THR A 35 4.15 -6.40 4.55
C THR A 35 4.78 -6.35 3.15
N VAL A 36 4.08 -6.82 2.12
CA VAL A 36 4.52 -6.66 0.72
C VAL A 36 4.68 -5.18 0.37
N LEU A 37 3.73 -4.32 0.76
CA LEU A 37 3.82 -2.89 0.50
C LEU A 37 4.82 -2.19 1.44
N ARG A 38 4.97 -2.67 2.67
CA ARG A 38 5.99 -2.18 3.61
C ARG A 38 7.41 -2.35 3.05
N ASP A 39 7.70 -3.54 2.50
CA ASP A 39 9.06 -3.95 2.13
C ASP A 39 9.34 -3.80 0.62
N GLN A 40 8.35 -3.36 -0.18
CA GLN A 40 8.51 -3.16 -1.62
C GLN A 40 9.45 -2.00 -1.93
N ILE A 41 10.39 -2.23 -2.84
CA ILE A 41 11.28 -1.18 -3.36
C ILE A 41 10.48 -0.28 -4.31
N PHE A 42 10.09 0.89 -3.83
CA PHE A 42 9.49 1.93 -4.65
C PHE A 42 10.55 2.84 -5.28
N THR A 43 10.14 3.56 -6.32
CA THR A 43 10.98 4.59 -6.94
C THR A 43 10.99 5.85 -6.07
N HIS A 44 12.15 6.53 -6.01
CA HIS A 44 12.33 7.77 -5.27
C HIS A 44 12.66 8.94 -6.22
N PRO A 45 12.10 10.14 -6.03
CA PRO A 45 11.06 10.51 -5.07
C PRO A 45 9.64 10.34 -5.62
N THR A 46 8.75 9.61 -4.92
CA THR A 46 7.35 9.40 -5.36
C THR A 46 6.35 9.39 -4.20
N VAL A 47 5.05 9.54 -4.50
CA VAL A 47 4.00 9.41 -3.47
C VAL A 47 3.83 7.95 -3.02
N SER A 48 4.07 6.99 -3.93
CA SER A 48 3.93 5.57 -3.63
C SER A 48 4.94 5.07 -2.60
N GLU A 49 6.13 5.68 -2.50
CA GLU A 49 7.15 5.26 -1.53
C GLU A 49 6.69 5.45 -0.08
N ALA A 50 5.79 6.41 0.17
CA ALA A 50 5.22 6.64 1.50
C ALA A 50 4.39 5.44 2.01
N LEU A 51 4.06 4.47 1.14
CA LEU A 51 3.47 3.21 1.58
C LEU A 51 4.44 2.38 2.43
N ASN A 52 5.75 2.49 2.21
CA ASN A 52 6.73 1.81 3.07
C ASN A 52 6.62 2.31 4.51
N ASP A 53 6.60 3.64 4.70
CA ASP A 53 6.49 4.26 6.03
C ASP A 53 5.10 4.06 6.67
N LEU A 54 4.02 4.09 5.87
CA LEU A 54 2.65 3.88 6.35
C LEU A 54 2.45 2.49 6.97
N PHE A 55 3.11 1.50 6.40
CA PHE A 55 2.97 0.09 6.77
C PHE A 55 4.12 -0.42 7.64
N ALA A 56 5.00 0.47 8.13
CA ALA A 56 6.15 0.11 8.98
C ALA A 56 5.75 -0.48 10.34
#